data_AF-A0A5A8AMC7-F1
#
_entry.id   AF-A0A5A8AMC7-F1
#
_cell.length_a   1.000
_cell.length_b   1.000
_cell.length_c   1.000
_cell.angle_alpha   90.00
_cell.angle_beta   90.00
_cell.angle_gamma   90.00
#
_symmetry.space_group_name_H-M   'P 1'
#
loop_
_entity.id
_entity.type
_entity.pdbx_description
1 polymer ?
#
loop_
_entity_poly.entity_id
_entity_poly.type
_entity_poly.pdbx_seq_one_letter_code
_entity_poly.pdbx_strand_id
1 'polypeptide(L)'
;MAYIIKTTLGGLIYIKASYVMNVKKPNSLEGAKVLGQPLVVNADNIAFLSFNVEGHVTYFMTNGFEVSVKILYEEAEEAFNCAKSNMERIIR
;
A
#
# COMPACT_ATOMS: atom_id res chain seq x y z
N MET A 1 7.25 -2.87 -17.37
CA MET A 1 7.08 -1.48 -16.89
C MET A 1 7.65 -1.36 -15.48
N ALA A 2 8.55 -0.41 -15.23
CA ALA A 2 8.94 -0.04 -13.87
C ALA A 2 7.83 0.87 -13.30
N TYR A 3 7.12 0.40 -12.28
CA TYR A 3 6.21 1.19 -11.46
C TYR A 3 6.55 0.94 -9.99
N ILE A 4 6.34 1.96 -9.15
CA ILE A 4 6.36 1.80 -7.69
C ILE A 4 4.97 1.41 -7.23
N ILE A 5 3.96 2.16 -7.70
CA ILE A 5 2.55 1.94 -7.43
C ILE A 5 1.76 1.97 -8.74
N LYS A 6 0.78 1.08 -8.85
CA LYS A 6 -0.23 1.11 -9.92
C LYS A 6 -1.63 1.01 -9.32
N THR A 7 -2.54 1.88 -9.70
CA THR A 7 -3.97 1.76 -9.37
C THR A 7 -4.75 1.16 -10.55
N THR A 8 -5.94 0.62 -10.27
CA THR A 8 -6.80 0.00 -11.29
C THR A 8 -8.23 0.52 -11.21
N LEU A 9 -9.01 0.29 -12.27
CA LEU A 9 -10.45 0.59 -12.31
C LEU A 9 -11.27 -0.22 -11.29
N GLY A 10 -10.70 -1.26 -10.68
CA GLY A 10 -11.35 -2.07 -9.64
C GLY A 10 -11.03 -1.64 -8.21
N GLY A 11 -10.46 -0.45 -8.02
CA GLY A 11 -10.09 0.06 -6.68
C GLY A 11 -8.89 -0.64 -6.04
N LEU A 12 -8.10 -1.37 -6.84
CA LEU A 12 -6.89 -2.04 -6.36
C LEU A 12 -5.64 -1.19 -6.54
N ILE A 13 -4.78 -1.21 -5.54
CA ILE A 13 -3.45 -0.60 -5.49
C ILE A 13 -2.41 -1.72 -5.51
N TYR A 14 -1.59 -1.76 -6.55
CA TYR A 14 -0.46 -2.68 -6.70
C TYR A 14 0.81 -1.97 -6.28
N ILE A 15 1.50 -2.52 -5.29
CA ILE A 15 2.73 -1.98 -4.73
C ILE A 15 3.86 -2.93 -5.09
N LYS A 16 4.92 -2.42 -5.72
CA LYS A 16 6.08 -3.23 -6.09
C LYS A 16 6.73 -3.83 -4.83
N ALA A 17 7.03 -5.13 -4.87
CA ALA A 17 7.54 -5.89 -3.72
C ALA A 17 8.77 -5.24 -3.05
N SER A 18 9.68 -4.66 -3.84
CA SER A 18 10.90 -4.01 -3.34
C SER A 18 10.65 -2.75 -2.52
N TYR A 19 9.44 -2.21 -2.56
CA TYR A 19 9.01 -1.05 -1.79
C TYR A 19 8.18 -1.44 -0.56
N VAL A 20 7.82 -2.72 -0.40
CA VAL A 20 7.13 -3.19 0.81
C VAL A 20 8.19 -3.49 1.87
N MET A 21 8.12 -2.76 2.99
CA MET A 21 9.06 -2.93 4.10
C MET A 21 8.62 -4.06 5.01
N ASN A 22 7.34 -4.06 5.40
CA ASN A 22 6.76 -5.13 6.20
C ASN A 22 5.24 -5.20 5.97
N VAL A 23 4.67 -6.35 6.29
CA VAL A 23 3.24 -6.53 6.44
C VAL A 23 3.02 -7.15 7.81
N LYS A 24 2.34 -6.46 8.71
CA LYS A 24 2.03 -6.96 10.05
C LYS A 24 0.59 -7.46 10.09
N LYS A 25 0.42 -8.68 10.58
CA LYS A 25 -0.89 -9.28 10.79
C LYS A 25 -1.39 -8.95 12.19
N PRO A 26 -2.68 -8.62 12.37
CA PRO A 26 -3.24 -8.41 13.69
C PRO A 26 -3.07 -9.66 14.55
N ASN A 27 -2.69 -9.46 15.82
CA ASN A 27 -2.46 -10.51 16.81
C ASN A 27 -1.39 -11.56 16.44
N SER A 28 -0.49 -11.23 15.51
CA SER A 28 0.66 -12.08 15.17
C SER A 28 1.94 -11.50 15.76
N LEU A 29 2.73 -12.35 16.43
CA LEU A 29 4.08 -12.01 16.88
C LEU A 29 5.06 -11.94 15.69
N GLU A 30 4.77 -12.65 14.60
CA GLU A 30 5.57 -12.62 13.37
C GLU A 30 4.90 -11.80 12.27
N GLY A 31 5.69 -11.04 11.51
CA GLY A 31 5.25 -10.34 10.31
C GLY A 31 4.99 -11.31 9.15
N ALA A 32 4.08 -10.94 8.25
CA ALA A 32 3.85 -11.67 7.01
C ALA A 32 5.02 -11.46 6.04
N LYS A 33 5.59 -12.57 5.56
CA LYS A 33 6.69 -12.54 4.59
C LYS A 33 6.15 -12.19 3.20
N VAL A 34 6.66 -11.11 2.62
CA VAL A 34 6.34 -10.73 1.23
C VAL A 34 7.20 -11.57 0.29
N LEU A 35 6.59 -12.47 -0.47
CA LEU A 35 7.28 -13.48 -1.32
C LEU A 35 7.84 -12.91 -2.64
N GLY A 36 8.29 -11.64 -2.65
CA GLY A 36 8.84 -10.99 -3.85
C GLY A 36 7.81 -10.66 -4.94
N GLN A 37 6.53 -10.92 -4.68
CA GLN A 37 5.43 -10.54 -5.56
C GLN A 37 4.89 -9.16 -5.17
N PRO A 38 4.36 -8.37 -6.14
CA PRO A 38 3.68 -7.12 -5.83
C PRO A 38 2.56 -7.35 -4.82
N LEU A 39 2.52 -6.49 -3.81
CA LEU A 39 1.44 -6.52 -2.83
C LEU A 39 0.22 -5.82 -3.42
N VAL A 40 -0.93 -6.44 -3.31
CA VAL A 40 -2.20 -5.88 -3.79
C VAL A 40 -3.02 -5.46 -2.58
N VAL A 41 -3.41 -4.19 -2.56
CA VAL A 41 -4.22 -3.58 -1.51
C VAL A 41 -5.53 -3.10 -2.13
N ASN A 42 -6.66 -3.46 -1.53
CA ASN A 42 -7.95 -2.91 -1.92
C ASN A 42 -8.17 -1.59 -1.16
N ALA A 43 -8.40 -0.50 -1.90
CA ALA A 43 -8.58 0.82 -1.30
C ALA A 43 -9.80 0.92 -0.37
N ASP A 44 -10.84 0.11 -0.60
CA ASP A 44 -12.01 0.05 0.28
C ASP A 44 -11.73 -0.59 1.63
N ASN A 45 -10.65 -1.36 1.72
CA ASN A 45 -10.20 -1.96 2.96
C ASN A 45 -9.15 -1.11 3.67
N ILE A 46 -8.80 0.08 3.19
CA ILE A 46 -7.92 1.01 3.91
C ILE A 46 -8.77 1.85 4.86
N ALA A 47 -8.45 1.79 6.15
CA ALA A 47 -9.06 2.62 7.18
C ALA A 47 -8.43 4.01 7.22
N PHE A 48 -7.10 4.08 7.25
CA PHE A 48 -6.35 5.34 7.18
C PHE A 48 -4.90 5.10 6.76
N LEU A 49 -4.23 6.20 6.40
CA LEU A 49 -2.80 6.25 6.10
C LEU A 49 -2.06 6.95 7.25
N SER A 50 -0.85 6.50 7.55
CA SER A 50 0.08 7.20 8.44
C SER A 50 1.47 7.19 7.81
N PHE A 51 2.34 8.11 8.23
CA PHE A 51 3.73 8.13 7.81
C PHE A 51 4.64 8.29 9.02
N ASN A 52 5.84 7.70 8.93
CA ASN A 52 6.85 7.81 9.97
C ASN A 52 7.76 9.03 9.75
N VAL A 53 8.71 9.25 10.67
CA VAL A 53 9.68 10.37 10.58
C VAL A 53 10.61 10.31 9.37
N GLU A 54 10.76 9.14 8.74
CA GLU A 54 11.53 8.95 7.51
C GLU A 54 10.68 9.19 6.26
N GLY A 55 9.38 9.49 6.42
CA GLY A 55 8.43 9.69 5.33
C GLY A 55 7.84 8.39 4.76
N HIS A 56 8.15 7.23 5.35
CA HIS A 56 7.59 5.94 4.91
C HIS A 56 6.14 5.80 5.34
N VAL A 57 5.28 5.33 4.44
CA VAL A 57 3.84 5.22 4.66
C VAL A 57 3.46 3.85 5.22
N THR A 58 2.46 3.82 6.10
CA THR A 58 1.78 2.60 6.54
C THR A 58 0.30 2.69 6.19
N TYR A 59 -0.19 1.71 5.43
CA TYR A 59 -1.61 1.50 5.21
C TYR A 59 -2.18 0.70 6.38
N PHE A 60 -3.14 1.29 7.10
CA PHE A 60 -3.90 0.59 8.13
C PHE A 60 -5.18 0.04 7.51
N MET A 61 -5.29 -1.28 7.49
CA MET A 61 -6.40 -1.97 6.87
C MET A 61 -7.54 -2.20 7.86
N THR A 62 -8.79 -2.18 7.38
CA THR A 62 -10.00 -2.42 8.17
C THR A 62 -10.03 -3.82 8.79
N ASN A 63 -9.33 -4.78 8.20
CA ASN A 63 -9.16 -6.14 8.73
C ASN A 63 -7.99 -6.26 9.74
N GLY A 64 -7.41 -5.13 10.16
CA GLY A 64 -6.35 -5.05 11.18
C GLY A 64 -4.94 -5.28 10.65
N PHE A 65 -4.74 -5.52 9.35
CA PHE A 65 -3.40 -5.59 8.77
C PHE A 65 -2.77 -4.20 8.68
N GLU A 66 -1.46 -4.15 8.88
CA GLU A 66 -0.65 -2.94 8.67
C GLU A 66 0.35 -3.24 7.54
N VAL A 67 0.41 -2.38 6.53
CA VAL A 67 1.31 -2.54 5.39
C VAL A 67 2.24 -1.33 5.33
N SER A 68 3.49 -1.49 5.74
CA SER A 68 4.49 -0.43 5.68
C SER A 68 5.26 -0.47 4.36
N VAL A 69 5.40 0.68 3.72
CA VAL A 69 5.95 0.85 2.38
C VAL A 69 6.90 2.04 2.31
N LYS A 70 7.94 1.90 1.47
CA LYS A 70 9.01 2.88 1.30
C LYS A 70 8.66 3.91 0.21
N ILE A 71 7.54 4.61 0.38
CA ILE A 71 7.04 5.66 -0.53
C ILE A 71 6.69 6.90 0.27
N LEU A 72 6.63 8.06 -0.39
CA LEU A 72 6.22 9.31 0.23
C LEU A 72 4.71 9.32 0.48
N TYR A 73 4.28 10.10 1.48
CA TYR A 73 2.87 10.25 1.84
C TYR A 73 2.02 10.77 0.68
N GLU A 74 2.52 11.77 -0.05
CA GLU A 74 1.83 12.38 -1.20
C GLU A 74 1.54 11.34 -2.31
N GLU A 75 2.51 10.46 -2.59
CA GLU A 75 2.38 9.38 -3.57
C GLU A 75 1.36 8.33 -3.11
N ALA A 76 1.36 7.99 -1.82
CA ALA A 76 0.40 7.07 -1.25
C ALA A 76 -1.02 7.62 -1.23
N GLU A 77 -1.16 8.93 -0.95
CA GLU A 77 -2.44 9.63 -0.93
C GLU A 77 -3.00 9.79 -2.36
N GLU A 78 -2.16 10.12 -3.35
CA GLU A 78 -2.54 10.12 -4.77
C GLU A 78 -3.03 8.73 -5.18
N ALA A 79 -2.27 7.67 -4.86
CA ALA A 79 -2.68 6.30 -5.16
C ALA A 79 -4.00 5.91 -4.50
N PHE A 80 -4.20 6.28 -3.24
CA PHE A 80 -5.43 6.02 -2.50
C PHE A 80 -6.63 6.71 -3.15
N ASN A 81 -6.52 8.01 -3.45
CA ASN A 81 -7.59 8.79 -4.05
C ASN A 81 -7.92 8.32 -5.48
N CYS A 82 -6.90 7.98 -6.27
CA CYS A 82 -7.09 7.39 -7.60
C CYS A 82 -7.81 6.04 -7.51
N ALA A 83 -7.39 5.14 -6.62
CA ALA A 83 -8.03 3.85 -6.45
C ALA A 83 -9.47 3.97 -5.92
N LYS A 84 -9.73 4.84 -4.93
CA LYS A 84 -11.09 5.14 -4.45
C LYS A 84 -12.01 5.69 -5.54
N SER A 85 -11.44 6.41 -6.49
CA SER A 85 -12.17 6.95 -7.64
C SER A 85 -12.20 5.99 -8.84
N ASN A 86 -11.74 4.74 -8.68
CA ASN A 86 -11.65 3.74 -9.74
C ASN A 86 -10.89 4.24 -10.98
N MET A 87 -9.79 4.97 -10.78
CA MET A 87 -8.95 5.48 -11.86
C MET A 87 -7.65 4.68 -11.98
N GLU A 88 -7.23 4.43 -13.23
CA GLU A 88 -5.90 3.87 -13.53
C GLU A 88 -4.82 4.94 -13.49
N ARG A 89 -3.79 4.70 -12.68
CA ARG A 89 -2.64 5.59 -12.50
C ARG A 89 -1.39 4.76 -12.28
N ILE A 90 -0.25 5.24 -12.78
CA ILE A 90 1.08 4.68 -12.52
C ILE A 90 1.90 5.76 -11.83
N ILE A 91 2.40 5.44 -10.64
CA ILE A 91 3.32 6.28 -9.86
C ILE A 91 4.69 5.61 -9.88
N ARG A 92 5.73 6.41 -10.17
CA ARG A 92 7.07 5.93 -10.58
C ARG A 92 8.17 6.41 -9.68
#